data_AF-A0A536NHL0-F1
#
_entry.id   AF-A0A536NHL0-F1
#
_cell.length_a   1.000
_cell.length_b   1.000
_cell.length_c   1.000
_cell.angle_alpha   90.00
_cell.angle_beta   90.00
_cell.angle_gamma   90.00
#
_symmetry.space_group_name_H-M   'P 1'
#
loop_
_entity.id
_entity.type
_entity.pdbx_description
1 polymer ?
#
loop_
_entity_poly.entity_id
_entity_poly.type
_entity_poly.pdbx_seq_one_letter_code
_entity_poly.pdbx_strand_id
1 'polypeptide(L)'
;MPWCRSSDVTFRPDMSNGAPVPFELRRDRSALIVVDMQNDFVRVGAPLEVPDARETIEVNQELLAWFRERHRPVVFTRFVAGPEPTLMWKWSEVIAPPTCCCWPGFMRS
;
A
#
# COMPACT_ATOMS: atom_id res chain seq x y z
N MET A 1 -8.69 -25.49 12.65
CA MET A 1 -7.59 -25.63 11.67
C MET A 1 -6.68 -24.40 11.83
N PRO A 2 -5.46 -24.55 12.35
CA PRO A 2 -4.60 -23.41 12.64
C PRO A 2 -3.81 -23.05 11.38
N TRP A 3 -4.07 -21.85 10.86
CA TRP A 3 -3.28 -21.29 9.77
C TRP A 3 -1.90 -20.90 10.31
N CYS A 4 -0.89 -21.44 9.63
CA CYS A 4 0.53 -21.26 9.86
C CYS A 4 0.89 -19.77 9.91
N ARG A 5 1.39 -19.29 11.05
CA ARG A 5 2.25 -18.10 11.08
C ARG A 5 3.53 -18.49 10.36
N SER A 6 3.63 -18.17 9.07
CA SER A 6 4.93 -18.17 8.41
C SER A 6 5.66 -16.91 8.84
N SER A 7 6.41 -17.01 9.92
CA SER A 7 7.41 -16.04 10.38
C SER A 7 8.65 -16.00 9.46
N ASP A 8 8.61 -16.65 8.30
CA ASP A 8 9.78 -16.99 7.48
C ASP A 8 9.65 -16.47 6.04
N VAL A 9 9.32 -15.19 5.89
CA VAL A 9 9.78 -14.45 4.71
C VAL A 9 10.97 -13.58 5.16
N THR A 10 12.03 -14.24 5.62
CA THR A 10 13.34 -13.59 5.60
C THR A 10 13.77 -13.51 4.15
N PHE A 11 13.92 -12.29 3.63
CA PHE A 11 14.65 -12.05 2.39
C PHE A 11 16.02 -12.73 2.54
N ARG A 12 16.22 -13.86 1.86
CA ARG A 12 17.50 -14.55 1.80
C ARG A 12 18.19 -14.07 0.53
N PRO A 13 19.11 -13.09 0.61
CA PRO A 13 19.94 -12.76 -0.54
C PRO A 13 20.70 -14.03 -0.96
N ASP A 14 20.90 -14.19 -2.27
CA ASP A 14 21.81 -15.21 -2.80
C ASP A 14 23.19 -15.03 -2.14
N MET A 15 23.62 -16.04 -1.39
CA MET A 15 24.90 -16.05 -0.65
C MET A 15 26.02 -16.74 -1.44
N SER A 16 25.80 -17.05 -2.73
CA SER A 16 26.87 -17.58 -3.59
C SER A 16 27.76 -16.43 -4.08
N ASN A 17 28.86 -16.18 -3.34
CA ASN A 17 30.00 -15.30 -3.65
C ASN A 17 29.92 -13.77 -3.40
N GLY A 18 29.22 -13.31 -2.36
CA GLY A 18 29.44 -11.93 -1.86
C GLY A 18 28.42 -11.51 -0.82
N ALA A 19 28.81 -10.65 0.12
CA ALA A 19 27.85 -9.99 1.00
C ALA A 19 26.77 -9.28 0.16
N PRO A 20 25.51 -9.18 0.64
CA PRO A 20 24.47 -8.46 -0.07
C PRO A 20 24.98 -7.05 -0.39
N VAL A 21 25.08 -6.72 -1.67
CA VAL A 21 25.45 -5.38 -2.09
C VAL A 21 24.31 -4.46 -1.65
N PRO A 22 24.57 -3.48 -0.77
CA PRO A 22 23.51 -2.57 -0.33
C PRO A 22 22.87 -1.88 -1.54
N PHE A 23 21.54 -1.76 -1.52
CA PHE A 23 20.86 -0.92 -2.50
C PHE A 23 21.27 0.53 -2.30
N GLU A 24 21.99 1.09 -3.27
CA GLU A 24 22.41 2.48 -3.22
C GLU A 24 21.24 3.40 -3.60
N LEU A 25 20.66 4.07 -2.60
CA LEU A 25 19.64 5.07 -2.85
C LEU A 25 20.27 6.35 -3.43
N ARG A 26 20.00 6.58 -4.71
CA ARG A 26 20.46 7.76 -5.46
C ARG A 26 19.66 8.99 -5.07
N ARG A 27 20.08 9.68 -4.01
CA ARG A 27 19.33 10.73 -3.30
C ARG A 27 18.75 11.83 -4.20
N ASP A 28 19.46 12.22 -5.25
CA ASP A 28 19.07 13.25 -6.22
C ASP A 28 18.10 12.74 -7.30
N ARG A 29 17.97 11.42 -7.48
CA ARG A 29 17.21 10.76 -8.54
C ARG A 29 16.24 9.70 -8.00
N SER A 30 15.72 9.87 -6.79
CA SER A 30 14.64 9.01 -6.27
C SER A 30 13.50 9.82 -5.65
N ALA A 31 12.31 9.24 -5.74
CA ALA A 31 11.08 9.71 -5.13
C ALA A 31 10.53 8.63 -4.18
N LEU A 32 9.71 9.04 -3.21
CA LEU A 32 8.90 8.13 -2.40
C LEU A 32 7.52 7.99 -3.05
N ILE A 33 7.08 6.76 -3.30
CA ILE A 33 5.72 6.46 -3.76
C ILE A 33 4.99 5.78 -2.61
N VAL A 34 3.92 6.40 -2.13
CA VAL A 34 3.00 5.81 -1.15
C VAL A 34 1.82 5.24 -1.91
N VAL A 35 1.70 3.91 -1.90
CA VAL A 35 0.73 3.20 -2.73
C VAL A 35 -0.55 2.94 -1.92
N ASP A 36 -1.65 3.50 -2.40
CA ASP A 36 -3.03 3.13 -2.06
C ASP A 36 -3.35 2.99 -0.55
N MET A 37 -2.75 3.84 0.28
CA MET A 37 -3.04 3.97 1.72
C MET A 37 -4.40 4.68 1.98
N GLN A 38 -5.44 4.27 1.27
CA GLN A 38 -6.80 4.80 1.36
C GLN A 38 -7.59 4.14 2.48
N ASN A 39 -8.58 4.85 3.02
CA ASN A 39 -9.47 4.33 4.06
C ASN A 39 -10.14 3.00 3.69
N ASP A 40 -10.43 2.77 2.41
CA ASP A 40 -11.08 1.55 1.91
C ASP A 40 -10.21 0.29 2.04
N PHE A 41 -8.90 0.46 2.28
CA PHE A 41 -7.96 -0.61 2.61
C PHE A 41 -7.50 -0.56 4.07
N VAL A 42 -7.37 0.64 4.65
CA VAL A 42 -6.68 0.82 5.95
C VAL A 42 -7.62 0.75 7.15
N ARG A 43 -8.86 1.26 7.06
CA ARG A 43 -9.76 1.31 8.22
C ARG A 43 -10.24 -0.11 8.60
N VAL A 44 -10.46 -0.31 9.90
CA VAL A 44 -11.11 -1.53 10.39
C VAL A 44 -12.55 -1.59 9.85
N GLY A 45 -12.94 -2.73 9.29
CA GLY A 45 -14.23 -2.94 8.67
C GLY A 45 -14.38 -2.32 7.28
N ALA A 46 -13.29 -1.84 6.67
CA ALA A 46 -13.33 -1.32 5.31
C ALA A 46 -13.62 -2.44 4.29
N PRO A 47 -14.22 -2.14 3.13
CA PRO A 47 -14.65 -3.18 2.18
C PRO A 47 -13.51 -4.03 1.62
N LEU A 48 -12.30 -3.47 1.54
CA LEU A 48 -11.09 -4.14 1.09
C LEU A 48 -10.01 -4.08 2.19
N GLU A 49 -10.42 -4.17 3.46
CA GLU A 49 -9.51 -4.08 4.59
C GLU A 49 -8.28 -4.98 4.43
N VAL A 50 -7.10 -4.38 4.58
CA VAL A 50 -5.80 -5.04 4.69
C VAL A 50 -5.25 -4.74 6.09
N PRO A 51 -5.43 -5.64 7.07
CA PRO A 51 -5.05 -5.36 8.46
C PRO A 51 -3.61 -4.91 8.63
N ASP A 52 -2.69 -5.58 7.93
CA ASP A 52 -1.24 -5.33 7.98
C ASP A 52 -0.87 -3.93 7.45
N ALA A 53 -1.73 -3.29 6.64
CA ALA A 53 -1.47 -1.93 6.19
C ALA A 53 -1.38 -0.95 7.38
N ARG A 54 -2.12 -1.20 8.46
CA ARG A 54 -2.06 -0.36 9.67
C ARG A 54 -0.72 -0.47 10.39
N GLU A 55 -0.09 -1.63 10.35
CA GLU A 55 1.24 -1.85 10.94
C GLU A 55 2.32 -1.04 10.23
N THR A 56 2.10 -0.68 8.96
CA THR A 56 3.04 0.13 8.17
C THR A 56 2.92 1.64 8.39
N ILE A 57 1.89 2.11 9.11
CA ILE A 57 1.59 3.56 9.20
C ILE A 57 2.75 4.35 9.80
N GLU A 58 3.33 3.89 10.91
CA GLU A 58 4.41 4.60 11.60
C GLU A 58 5.66 4.69 10.72
N VAL A 59 6.09 3.57 10.12
CA VAL A 59 7.23 3.52 9.21
C VAL A 59 7.01 4.41 7.98
N ASN A 60 5.80 4.40 7.41
CA ASN A 60 5.45 5.28 6.30
C ASN A 60 5.52 6.76 6.70
N GLN A 61 5.10 7.13 7.91
CA GLN A 61 5.21 8.50 8.42
C GLN A 61 6.67 8.93 8.58
N GLU A 62 7.54 8.06 9.06
CA GLU A 62 8.98 8.33 9.15
C GLU A 62 9.62 8.56 7.77
N LEU A 63 9.30 7.70 6.81
CA LEU A 63 9.76 7.86 5.42
C LEU A 63 9.25 9.17 4.80
N LEU A 64 7.98 9.49 5.03
CA LEU A 64 7.37 10.74 4.57
C LEU A 64 8.06 11.96 5.17
N ALA A 65 8.31 11.96 6.48
CA ALA A 65 9.03 13.04 7.16
C ALA A 65 10.43 13.20 6.57
N TRP A 66 11.18 12.10 6.45
CA TRP A 66 12.54 12.12 5.95
C TRP A 66 12.63 12.68 4.52
N PHE A 67 11.70 12.31 3.63
CA PHE A 67 11.64 12.84 2.25
C PHE A 67 11.23 14.32 2.22
N ARG A 68 10.22 14.71 3.01
CA ARG A 68 9.68 16.09 3.03
C ARG A 68 10.68 17.10 3.60
N GLU A 69 11.36 16.77 4.70
CA GLU A 69 12.41 17.60 5.30
C GLU A 69 13.55 17.94 4.33
N ARG A 70 13.79 17.04 3.36
CA ARG A 70 14.86 17.17 2.36
C ARG A 70 14.35 17.71 1.04
N HIS A 71 13.11 18.20 0.99
CA HIS A 71 12.44 18.69 -0.21
C HIS A 71 12.49 17.68 -1.38
N ARG A 72 12.41 16.38 -1.07
CA ARG A 72 12.44 15.30 -2.07
C ARG A 72 11.01 14.98 -2.55
N PRO A 73 10.85 14.47 -3.79
CA PRO A 73 9.52 14.16 -4.32
C PRO A 73 8.83 13.06 -3.52
N VAL A 74 7.56 13.30 -3.18
CA VAL A 74 6.63 12.33 -2.59
C VAL A 74 5.40 12.26 -3.48
N VAL A 75 5.04 11.07 -3.93
CA VAL A 75 3.88 10.81 -4.78
C VAL A 75 2.95 9.85 -4.06
N PHE A 76 1.66 10.19 -4.02
CA PHE A 76 0.62 9.31 -3.51
C PHE A 76 -0.18 8.78 -4.68
N THR A 77 -0.44 7.47 -4.68
CA THR A 77 -1.39 6.88 -5.61
C THR A 77 -2.74 6.69 -4.94
N ARG A 78 -3.77 6.56 -5.78
CA ARG A 78 -5.12 6.25 -5.35
C ARG A 78 -5.71 5.27 -6.34
N PHE A 79 -6.09 4.08 -5.90
CA PHE A 79 -6.98 3.22 -6.65
C PHE A 79 -8.36 3.87 -6.74
N VAL A 80 -8.85 4.02 -7.96
CA VAL A 80 -10.12 4.69 -8.27
C VAL A 80 -10.97 3.75 -9.08
N ALA A 81 -12.16 3.47 -8.56
CA ALA A 81 -13.24 2.85 -9.31
C ALA A 81 -14.35 3.87 -9.56
N GLY A 82 -15.35 3.47 -10.35
CA GLY A 82 -16.41 4.37 -10.75
C GLY A 82 -17.74 3.66 -10.95
N PRO A 83 -18.79 4.44 -11.25
CA PRO A 83 -20.17 3.97 -11.37
C PRO A 83 -20.43 3.07 -12.58
N GLU A 84 -19.51 3.07 -13.53
CA GLU A 84 -19.60 2.24 -14.73
C GLU A 84 -19.11 0.82 -14.42
N PRO A 85 -19.91 -0.20 -14.77
CA PRO A 85 -19.46 -1.58 -14.65
C PRO A 85 -18.22 -1.83 -15.50
N THR A 86 -17.14 -2.24 -14.84
CA THR A 86 -15.89 -2.64 -15.50
C THR A 86 -15.57 -4.09 -15.16
N LEU A 87 -14.50 -4.64 -15.75
CA LEU A 87 -14.01 -5.97 -15.38
C LEU A 87 -13.68 -6.06 -13.88
N MET A 88 -13.25 -4.95 -13.27
CA MET A 88 -12.95 -4.89 -11.84
C MET A 88 -14.16 -5.23 -10.96
N TRP A 89 -15.38 -4.89 -11.37
CA TRP A 89 -16.59 -5.24 -10.61
C TRP A 89 -16.80 -6.76 -10.53
N LYS A 90 -16.33 -7.51 -11.54
CA LYS A 90 -16.39 -8.98 -11.51
C LYS A 90 -15.35 -9.61 -10.58
N TRP A 91 -14.24 -8.92 -10.34
CA TRP A 91 -13.17 -9.38 -9.46
C TRP A 91 -13.34 -8.90 -8.02
N SER A 92 -14.12 -7.85 -7.81
CA SER A 92 -14.39 -7.29 -6.49
C SER A 92 -15.79 -6.67 -6.48
N GLU A 93 -16.76 -7.44 -5.98
CA GLU A 93 -18.16 -7.03 -5.93
C GLU A 93 -18.38 -5.78 -5.06
N VAL A 94 -17.51 -5.56 -4.06
CA VAL A 94 -17.58 -4.38 -3.16
C VAL A 94 -17.30 -3.06 -3.88
N ILE A 95 -16.74 -3.08 -5.10
CA ILE A 95 -16.62 -1.90 -5.95
C ILE A 95 -17.99 -1.42 -6.45
N ALA A 96 -18.93 -2.33 -6.66
CA ALA A 96 -20.28 -2.01 -7.14
C ALA A 96 -21.16 -1.42 -6.01
N PRO A 97 -22.29 -0.78 -6.36
CA PRO A 97 -23.32 -0.47 -5.38
C PRO A 97 -23.82 -1.72 -4.63
N PRO A 98 -24.21 -1.60 -3.35
CA PRO A 98 -24.31 -0.35 -2.58
C PRO A 98 -22.99 0.08 -1.91
N THR A 99 -21.96 -0.74 -1.99
CA THR A 99 -20.71 -0.54 -1.24
C THR A 99 -19.84 0.55 -1.85
N CYS A 100 -19.83 0.69 -3.18
CA CYS A 100 -19.16 1.77 -3.92
C CYS A 100 -17.68 1.96 -3.51
N CYS A 101 -16.95 0.86 -3.32
CA CYS A 101 -15.53 0.87 -2.94
C CYS A 101 -14.69 1.67 -3.93
N CYS A 102 -13.87 2.57 -3.39
CA CYS A 102 -12.94 3.43 -4.12
C CYS A 102 -13.58 4.39 -5.14
N TRP A 103 -14.87 4.73 -4.96
CA TRP A 103 -15.53 5.75 -5.78
C TRP A 103 -15.19 7.16 -5.27
N PRO A 104 -14.66 8.06 -6.12
CA PRO A 104 -14.43 9.45 -5.75
C PRO A 104 -15.73 10.12 -5.28
N GLY A 105 -15.68 10.76 -4.11
CA GLY A 105 -16.85 11.44 -3.52
C GLY A 105 -17.79 10.56 -2.72
N PHE A 106 -17.64 9.23 -2.76
CA PHE A 106 -18.40 8.33 -1.88
C PHE A 106 -17.76 8.30 -0.49
N MET A 107 -18.44 8.90 0.50
CA MET A 107 -17.95 9.00 1.86
C MET A 107 -18.45 7.82 2.69
N ARG A 108 -17.57 7.25 3.52
CA ARG A 108 -17.93 6.26 4.54
C ARG A 108 -17.93 6.93 5.91
N SER A 109 -18.95 6.59 6.72
CA SER A 109 -19.04 6.95 8.14
C SER A 109 -17.88 6.34 8.93
#